data_AF-A0A834ZSM8-F1
#
_entry.id   AF-A0A834ZSM8-F1
#
_cell.length_a   1.000
_cell.length_b   1.000
_cell.length_c   1.000
_cell.angle_alpha   90.00
_cell.angle_beta   90.00
_cell.angle_gamma   90.00
#
_symmetry.space_group_name_H-M   'P 1'
#
loop_
_entity.id
_entity.type
_entity.pdbx_description
1 polymer ?
#
loop_
_entity_poly.entity_id
_entity_poly.type
_entity_poly.pdbx_seq_one_letter_code
_entity_poly.pdbx_strand_id
1 'polypeptide(L)'
;MHTLVISFLHLYFSLIYFCRDLSFNNLTGPIPSSLINLVYLSHLFLGNNSLSGTLPSQKSPTLLNIDLSYNELSGIFPSWVTPNSQWNLVGNNFIFDSSNISVLPGLNCLQKNFPCNRDYPLYANFSIKCGGKDMRSSEGVMFEADNSTLGPASYYLVNSDKWAVSNVGLFADRSHVAYIETTFAQIDNTLNSEFFQTSRLSPGSLRYYGLGLQNGFYTVNLYFAETRFDDRSSLTWQSLGRRVFDIYIQVSNKICQD
;
A
#
# COMPACT_ATOMS: atom_id res chain seq x y z
N MET A 1 42.45 -27.12 -22.65
CA MET A 1 42.68 -27.00 -21.19
C MET A 1 42.54 -25.53 -20.82
N HIS A 2 41.68 -25.06 -19.91
CA HIS A 2 40.63 -25.66 -19.10
C HIS A 2 39.44 -24.70 -19.10
N THR A 3 38.27 -25.33 -19.16
CA THR A 3 36.92 -24.90 -18.82
C THR A 3 36.83 -23.68 -17.90
N LEU A 4 36.25 -22.58 -18.39
CA LEU A 4 35.64 -21.57 -17.55
C LEU A 4 34.27 -22.11 -17.12
N VAL A 5 34.17 -22.50 -15.85
CA VAL A 5 32.92 -22.91 -15.23
C VAL A 5 32.08 -21.66 -15.03
N ILE A 6 31.06 -21.48 -15.88
CA ILE A 6 29.96 -20.57 -15.61
C ILE A 6 29.13 -21.22 -14.50
N SER A 7 29.38 -20.84 -13.25
CA SER A 7 28.49 -21.18 -12.15
C SER A 7 27.25 -20.30 -12.28
N PHE A 8 26.19 -20.91 -12.81
CA PHE A 8 24.81 -20.45 -12.72
C PHE A 8 24.50 -20.02 -11.27
N LEU A 9 24.45 -18.72 -11.01
CA LEU A 9 23.62 -18.25 -9.90
C LEU A 9 22.18 -18.49 -10.36
N HIS A 10 21.52 -19.42 -9.69
CA HIS A 10 20.14 -19.83 -9.88
C HIS A 10 19.19 -18.63 -10.07
N LEU A 11 19.02 -18.19 -11.31
CA LEU A 11 17.75 -17.69 -11.80
C LEU A 11 16.83 -18.91 -12.02
N TYR A 12 16.58 -19.67 -10.95
CA TYR A 12 15.29 -20.31 -10.81
C TYR A 12 14.32 -19.20 -10.39
N PHE A 13 14.07 -18.28 -11.33
CA PHE A 13 12.72 -17.74 -11.44
C PHE A 13 11.86 -18.98 -11.64
N SER A 14 11.26 -19.45 -10.56
CA SER A 14 10.17 -20.39 -10.65
C SER A 14 9.17 -19.77 -11.63
N LEU A 15 9.13 -20.32 -12.84
CA LEU A 15 8.18 -20.03 -13.91
C LEU A 15 6.74 -20.41 -13.52
N ILE A 16 6.45 -20.50 -12.22
CA ILE A 16 5.15 -20.79 -11.61
C ILE A 16 4.61 -19.56 -10.83
N TYR A 17 5.42 -18.51 -10.61
CA TYR A 17 4.92 -17.24 -10.08
C TYR A 17 4.70 -16.23 -11.21
N PHE A 18 3.55 -16.33 -11.89
CA PHE A 18 3.12 -15.32 -12.84
C PHE A 18 2.67 -14.06 -12.07
N CYS A 19 3.61 -13.34 -11.46
CA CYS A 19 3.36 -12.03 -10.84
C CYS A 19 3.16 -11.00 -11.97
N ARG A 20 1.91 -10.69 -12.35
CA ARG A 20 1.57 -9.57 -13.23
C ARG A 20 1.40 -8.31 -12.40
N ASP A 21 2.50 -7.81 -11.85
CA ASP A 21 2.51 -6.41 -11.45
C ASP A 21 2.74 -5.55 -12.68
N LEU A 22 1.67 -4.88 -13.13
CA LEU A 22 1.67 -3.89 -14.20
C LEU A 22 1.28 -2.51 -13.65
N SER A 23 1.45 -2.31 -12.34
CA SER A 23 1.17 -1.04 -11.70
C SER A 23 2.10 0.06 -12.20
N PHE A 24 1.70 1.33 -12.03
CA PHE A 24 2.51 2.50 -12.41
C PHE A 24 2.88 2.53 -13.90
N ASN A 25 1.93 2.16 -14.75
CA ASN A 25 2.04 2.29 -16.19
C ASN A 25 1.01 3.29 -16.72
N ASN A 26 0.97 3.48 -18.04
CA ASN A 26 -0.03 4.31 -18.69
C ASN A 26 -1.07 3.45 -19.45
N LEU A 27 -1.45 2.30 -18.87
CA LEU A 27 -2.43 1.42 -19.48
C LEU A 27 -3.81 2.10 -19.47
N THR A 28 -4.53 1.98 -20.58
CA THR A 28 -5.84 2.63 -20.79
C THR A 28 -6.88 1.61 -21.26
N GLY A 29 -8.14 2.04 -21.29
CA GLY A 29 -9.25 1.21 -21.75
C GLY A 29 -9.79 0.27 -20.66
N PRO A 30 -10.75 -0.60 -21.00
CA PRO A 30 -11.37 -1.51 -20.04
C PRO A 30 -10.46 -2.67 -19.65
N ILE A 31 -10.66 -3.20 -18.45
CA ILE A 31 -10.00 -4.45 -18.04
C ILE A 31 -10.61 -5.60 -18.86
N PRO A 32 -9.84 -6.29 -19.70
CA PRO A 32 -10.38 -7.38 -20.50
C PRO A 32 -10.76 -8.55 -19.60
N SER A 33 -11.96 -9.12 -19.81
CA SER A 33 -12.45 -10.28 -19.03
C SER A 33 -11.51 -11.48 -19.13
N SER A 34 -10.82 -11.64 -20.26
CA SER A 34 -9.82 -12.68 -20.48
C SER A 34 -8.65 -12.61 -19.50
N LEU A 35 -8.28 -11.42 -19.01
CA LEU A 35 -7.19 -11.24 -18.04
C LEU A 35 -7.61 -11.67 -16.63
N ILE A 36 -8.80 -11.26 -16.19
CA ILE A 36 -9.31 -11.58 -14.84
C ILE A 36 -9.76 -13.04 -14.74
N ASN A 37 -10.13 -13.68 -15.86
CA ASN A 37 -10.54 -15.08 -15.91
C ASN A 37 -9.37 -16.07 -16.15
N LEU A 38 -8.11 -15.62 -16.11
CA LEU A 38 -6.97 -16.53 -16.26
C LEU A 38 -6.92 -17.54 -15.11
N VAL A 39 -7.01 -18.83 -15.46
CA VAL A 39 -7.15 -19.97 -14.53
C VAL A 39 -6.01 -20.06 -13.50
N TYR A 40 -4.81 -19.61 -13.85
CA TYR A 40 -3.63 -19.72 -12.99
C TYR A 40 -3.18 -18.39 -12.38
N LEU A 41 -3.98 -17.32 -12.54
CA LEU A 41 -3.63 -16.01 -12.00
C LEU A 41 -4.12 -15.89 -10.55
N SER A 42 -3.18 -15.84 -9.60
CA SER A 42 -3.48 -15.67 -8.18
C SER A 42 -3.40 -14.23 -7.69
N HIS A 43 -2.56 -13.41 -8.33
CA HIS A 43 -2.32 -12.03 -7.98
C HIS A 43 -2.30 -11.16 -9.23
N LEU A 44 -2.99 -10.01 -9.17
CA LEU A 44 -3.04 -9.05 -10.26
C LEU A 44 -2.91 -7.64 -9.69
N PHE A 45 -1.82 -6.94 -10.03
CA PHE A 45 -1.62 -5.55 -9.62
C PHE A 45 -1.63 -4.66 -10.86
N LEU A 46 -2.65 -3.82 -10.98
CA LEU A 46 -2.86 -2.87 -12.07
C LEU A 46 -3.00 -1.44 -11.53
N GLY A 47 -2.56 -1.19 -10.30
CA GLY A 47 -2.77 0.11 -9.67
C GLY A 47 -2.00 1.22 -10.39
N ASN A 48 -2.46 2.46 -10.29
CA ASN A 48 -1.79 3.63 -10.91
C ASN A 48 -1.65 3.45 -12.43
N ASN A 49 -2.79 3.31 -13.08
CA ASN A 49 -2.92 3.31 -14.54
C ASN A 49 -4.08 4.26 -14.90
N SER A 50 -4.49 4.27 -16.16
CA SER A 50 -5.64 5.01 -16.68
C SER A 50 -6.72 4.06 -17.20
N LEU A 51 -6.89 2.89 -16.57
CA LEU A 51 -7.91 1.91 -16.93
C LEU A 51 -9.30 2.46 -16.63
N SER A 52 -10.26 2.21 -17.50
CA SER A 52 -11.60 2.81 -17.45
C SER A 52 -12.70 1.77 -17.56
N GLY A 53 -13.97 2.16 -17.41
CA GLY A 53 -15.11 1.25 -17.55
C GLY A 53 -15.37 0.41 -16.30
N THR A 54 -16.17 -0.66 -16.45
CA THR A 54 -16.66 -1.47 -15.32
C THR A 54 -15.80 -2.69 -15.04
N LEU A 55 -15.89 -3.21 -13.81
CA LEU A 55 -15.30 -4.50 -13.48
C LEU A 55 -16.01 -5.64 -14.24
N PRO A 56 -15.28 -6.64 -14.77
CA PRO A 56 -15.89 -7.81 -15.39
C PRO A 56 -16.82 -8.57 -14.44
N SER A 57 -17.92 -9.11 -14.97
CA SER A 57 -18.93 -9.82 -14.17
C SER A 57 -18.47 -11.14 -13.57
N GLN A 58 -17.35 -11.68 -14.06
CA GLN A 58 -16.76 -12.94 -13.61
C GLN A 58 -15.29 -12.73 -13.27
N LYS A 59 -14.78 -13.62 -12.41
CA LYS A 59 -13.36 -13.72 -12.11
C LYS A 59 -12.91 -15.16 -12.03
N SER A 60 -11.61 -15.37 -12.18
CA SER A 60 -11.01 -16.66 -11.86
C SER A 60 -11.22 -17.01 -10.38
N PRO A 61 -11.56 -18.27 -10.05
CA PRO A 61 -11.65 -18.74 -8.67
C PRO A 61 -10.28 -18.73 -7.97
N THR A 62 -9.18 -18.80 -8.72
CA THR A 62 -7.81 -18.79 -8.18
C THR A 62 -7.27 -17.40 -7.87
N LEU A 63 -7.95 -16.35 -8.32
CA LEU A 63 -7.53 -14.96 -8.13
C LEU A 63 -7.88 -14.48 -6.72
N LEU A 64 -6.83 -14.30 -5.91
CA LEU A 64 -6.90 -14.01 -4.48
C LEU A 64 -6.70 -12.53 -4.15
N ASN A 65 -5.78 -11.87 -4.86
CA ASN A 65 -5.43 -10.48 -4.60
C ASN A 65 -5.52 -9.66 -5.88
N ILE A 66 -6.25 -8.55 -5.81
CA ILE A 66 -6.34 -7.61 -6.93
C ILE A 66 -6.15 -6.19 -6.45
N ASP A 67 -5.12 -5.52 -6.96
CA ASP A 67 -5.02 -4.07 -6.86
C ASP A 67 -5.45 -3.43 -8.18
N LEU A 68 -6.49 -2.63 -8.12
CA LEU A 68 -6.97 -1.77 -9.21
C LEU A 68 -6.97 -0.29 -8.76
N SER A 69 -6.27 0.03 -7.68
CA SER A 69 -6.30 1.37 -7.11
C SER A 69 -5.76 2.43 -8.07
N TYR A 70 -6.23 3.66 -7.99
CA TYR A 70 -5.78 4.77 -8.84
C TYR A 70 -5.90 4.46 -10.34
N ASN A 71 -7.14 4.33 -10.78
CA ASN A 71 -7.54 4.18 -12.17
C ASN A 71 -8.81 5.04 -12.41
N GLU A 72 -9.43 4.92 -13.58
CA GLU A 72 -10.69 5.57 -13.95
C GLU A 72 -11.86 4.58 -13.99
N LEU A 73 -11.79 3.48 -13.22
CA LEU A 73 -12.84 2.45 -13.21
C LEU A 73 -14.12 3.00 -12.57
N SER A 74 -15.27 2.52 -13.02
CA SER A 74 -16.58 3.04 -12.62
C SER A 74 -17.67 1.96 -12.66
N GLY A 75 -18.90 2.35 -12.34
CA GLY A 75 -20.06 1.46 -12.31
C GLY A 75 -20.26 0.75 -10.97
N ILE A 76 -21.06 -0.32 -11.00
CA ILE A 76 -21.43 -1.10 -9.81
C ILE A 76 -20.45 -2.26 -9.59
N PHE A 77 -20.39 -2.74 -8.34
CA PHE A 77 -19.56 -3.88 -8.00
C PHE A 77 -20.24 -5.20 -8.42
N PRO A 78 -19.53 -6.11 -9.11
CA PRO A 78 -20.03 -7.44 -9.44
C PRO A 78 -20.13 -8.32 -8.18
N SER A 79 -20.93 -9.39 -8.26
CA SER A 79 -21.26 -10.25 -7.12
C SER A 79 -20.07 -10.98 -6.48
N TRP A 80 -18.95 -11.08 -7.18
CA TRP A 80 -17.72 -11.67 -6.63
C TRP A 80 -16.97 -10.72 -5.69
N VAL A 81 -17.35 -9.43 -5.63
CA VAL A 81 -16.84 -8.48 -4.63
C VAL A 81 -17.52 -8.80 -3.30
N THR A 82 -16.78 -9.41 -2.39
CA THR A 82 -17.30 -9.85 -1.09
C THR A 82 -16.54 -9.23 0.08
N PRO A 83 -17.14 -9.17 1.28
CA PRO A 83 -16.39 -8.80 2.48
C PRO A 83 -15.20 -9.75 2.67
N ASN A 84 -14.06 -9.24 3.12
CA ASN A 84 -12.77 -9.96 3.29
C ASN A 84 -11.97 -10.23 2.00
N SER A 85 -12.46 -9.76 0.86
CA SER A 85 -11.69 -9.69 -0.37
C SER A 85 -10.44 -8.80 -0.15
N GLN A 86 -9.23 -9.35 -0.32
CA GLN A 86 -7.97 -8.59 -0.43
C GLN A 86 -7.87 -7.83 -1.77
N TRP A 87 -8.73 -6.82 -1.90
CA TRP A 87 -8.91 -6.06 -3.12
C TRP A 87 -8.77 -4.59 -2.82
N ASN A 88 -7.93 -3.92 -3.59
CA ASN A 88 -7.70 -2.49 -3.43
C ASN A 88 -8.31 -1.74 -4.61
N LEU A 89 -9.39 -1.01 -4.34
CA LEU A 89 -10.20 -0.29 -5.34
C LEU A 89 -10.18 1.23 -5.10
N VAL A 90 -9.29 1.70 -4.22
CA VAL A 90 -9.15 3.11 -3.83
C VAL A 90 -8.81 3.98 -5.04
N GLY A 91 -9.30 5.21 -5.09
CA GLY A 91 -8.96 6.17 -6.12
C GLY A 91 -9.57 5.87 -7.50
N ASN A 92 -10.79 5.35 -7.52
CA ASN A 92 -11.58 5.11 -8.74
C ASN A 92 -12.88 5.94 -8.71
N ASN A 93 -13.79 5.71 -9.65
CA ASN A 93 -15.07 6.39 -9.83
C ASN A 93 -16.27 5.43 -9.66
N PHE A 94 -16.20 4.47 -8.71
CA PHE A 94 -17.28 3.51 -8.49
C PHE A 94 -18.54 4.16 -7.89
N ILE A 95 -19.70 3.56 -8.20
CA ILE A 95 -20.99 3.97 -7.66
C ILE A 95 -21.34 3.08 -6.48
N PHE A 96 -21.78 3.69 -5.38
CA PHE A 96 -22.12 2.99 -4.14
C PHE A 96 -23.62 3.04 -3.89
N ASP A 97 -24.18 1.90 -3.51
CA ASP A 97 -25.48 1.81 -2.85
C ASP A 97 -25.32 1.36 -1.39
N SER A 98 -26.43 1.23 -0.66
CA SER A 98 -26.43 0.84 0.76
C SER A 98 -25.84 -0.56 1.00
N SER A 99 -25.94 -1.47 0.03
CA SER A 99 -25.40 -2.82 0.13
C SER A 99 -23.87 -2.83 0.00
N ASN A 100 -23.33 -2.07 -0.96
CA ASN A 100 -21.89 -2.05 -1.22
C ASN A 100 -21.07 -1.34 -0.13
N ILE A 101 -21.62 -0.32 0.50
CA ILE A 101 -20.97 0.37 1.64
C ILE A 101 -20.69 -0.60 2.78
N SER A 102 -21.62 -1.55 3.01
CA SER A 102 -21.46 -2.57 4.05
C SER A 102 -20.42 -3.63 3.65
N VAL A 103 -20.26 -3.89 2.36
CA VAL A 103 -19.30 -4.88 1.81
C VAL A 103 -17.88 -4.32 1.80
N LEU A 104 -17.71 -3.04 1.48
CA LEU A 104 -16.42 -2.34 1.40
C LEU A 104 -16.46 -1.07 2.27
N PRO A 105 -16.39 -1.22 3.60
CA PRO A 105 -16.47 -0.10 4.53
C PRO A 105 -15.44 0.98 4.20
N GLY A 106 -15.87 2.24 4.16
CA GLY A 106 -15.00 3.40 3.94
C GLY A 106 -14.51 3.62 2.51
N LEU A 107 -14.67 2.66 1.60
CA LEU A 107 -14.17 2.78 0.23
C LEU A 107 -14.83 3.93 -0.54
N ASN A 108 -16.10 4.21 -0.25
CA ASN A 108 -16.84 5.34 -0.81
C ASN A 108 -16.09 6.65 -0.57
N CYS A 109 -15.48 6.83 0.60
CA CYS A 109 -14.71 8.02 0.96
C CYS A 109 -13.33 8.06 0.32
N LEU A 110 -12.81 6.91 -0.11
CA LEU A 110 -11.53 6.74 -0.76
C LEU A 110 -11.65 6.65 -2.29
N GLN A 111 -12.80 7.00 -2.86
CA GLN A 111 -12.91 7.22 -4.30
C GLN A 111 -12.23 8.51 -4.73
N LYS A 112 -12.08 8.69 -6.04
CA LYS A 112 -11.49 9.88 -6.65
C LYS A 112 -12.22 11.13 -6.16
N ASN A 113 -11.44 12.19 -5.97
CA ASN A 113 -11.88 13.46 -5.38
C ASN A 113 -12.36 13.40 -3.92
N PHE A 114 -12.25 12.27 -3.21
CA PHE A 114 -12.59 12.15 -1.79
C PHE A 114 -14.00 12.71 -1.46
N PRO A 115 -15.07 11.98 -1.80
CA PRO A 115 -16.44 12.51 -1.74
C PRO A 115 -16.99 12.72 -0.33
N CYS A 116 -16.39 12.11 0.69
CA CYS A 116 -16.83 12.25 2.08
C CYS A 116 -16.14 13.40 2.82
N ASN A 117 -16.70 13.80 3.97
CA ASN A 117 -16.11 14.74 4.92
C ASN A 117 -15.74 16.10 4.29
N ARG A 118 -16.52 16.56 3.30
CA ARG A 118 -16.29 17.81 2.56
C ARG A 118 -16.88 19.05 3.23
N ASP A 119 -18.05 18.91 3.86
CA ASP A 119 -18.85 20.06 4.29
C ASP A 119 -18.45 20.62 5.66
N TYR A 120 -17.71 19.85 6.45
CA TYR A 120 -17.18 20.28 7.73
C TYR A 120 -15.77 19.73 7.89
N PRO A 121 -14.73 20.58 7.83
CA PRO A 121 -13.40 20.10 8.13
C PRO A 121 -13.34 19.76 9.62
N LEU A 122 -13.18 18.48 9.92
CA LEU A 122 -13.24 17.94 11.28
C LEU A 122 -11.88 18.08 11.99
N TYR A 123 -10.78 18.18 11.22
CA TYR A 123 -9.43 18.06 11.77
C TYR A 123 -8.47 19.13 11.23
N ALA A 124 -7.65 19.68 12.11
CA ALA A 124 -6.56 20.59 11.77
C ALA A 124 -5.20 19.87 11.62
N ASN A 125 -5.09 18.65 12.15
CA ASN A 125 -3.88 17.83 12.07
C ASN A 125 -4.23 16.35 12.26
N PHE A 126 -3.31 15.48 11.86
CA PHE A 126 -3.31 14.05 12.17
C PHE A 126 -1.86 13.58 12.25
N SER A 127 -1.60 12.56 13.06
CA SER A 127 -0.29 11.93 13.20
C SER A 127 -0.50 10.42 13.30
N ILE A 128 0.29 9.64 12.59
CA ILE A 128 0.07 8.19 12.46
C ILE A 128 1.31 7.43 12.91
N LYS A 129 1.15 6.49 13.85
CA LYS A 129 2.18 5.51 14.19
C LYS A 129 2.10 4.34 13.22
N CYS A 130 2.83 4.47 12.11
CA CYS A 130 2.87 3.49 11.03
C CYS A 130 3.37 2.12 11.54
N GLY A 131 2.51 1.10 11.55
CA GLY A 131 2.84 -0.25 12.02
C GLY A 131 2.79 -0.45 13.53
N GLY A 132 2.35 0.52 14.32
CA GLY A 132 2.39 0.48 15.79
C GLY A 132 1.08 0.85 16.47
N LYS A 133 1.08 0.76 17.80
CA LYS A 133 -0.04 1.20 18.66
C LYS A 133 -0.01 2.71 18.87
N ASP A 134 -1.06 3.25 19.48
CA ASP A 134 -1.11 4.66 19.85
C ASP A 134 0.11 5.02 20.69
N MET A 135 0.68 6.18 20.40
CA MET A 135 1.91 6.63 21.04
C MET A 135 1.87 8.14 21.24
N ARG A 136 2.49 8.61 22.32
CA ARG A 136 2.75 10.03 22.54
C ARG A 136 4.24 10.29 22.37
N SER A 137 4.62 11.26 21.54
CA SER A 137 6.03 11.68 21.42
C SER A 137 6.47 12.45 22.67
N SER A 138 7.79 12.62 22.83
CA SER A 138 8.40 13.50 23.84
C SER A 138 7.87 14.94 23.81
N GLU A 139 7.41 15.41 22.64
CA GLU A 139 6.84 16.76 22.44
C GLU A 139 5.33 16.82 22.75
N GLY A 140 4.72 15.70 23.17
CA GLY A 140 3.31 15.62 23.54
C GLY A 140 2.35 15.37 22.37
N VAL A 141 2.85 15.15 21.15
CA VAL A 141 2.02 14.85 19.97
C VAL A 141 1.50 13.42 20.07
N MET A 142 0.18 13.25 19.91
CA MET A 142 -0.47 11.94 19.86
C MET A 142 -0.45 11.39 18.43
N PHE A 143 0.15 10.21 18.28
CA PHE A 143 0.15 9.42 17.06
C PHE A 143 -0.89 8.31 17.19
N GLU A 144 -1.83 8.28 16.26
CA GLU A 144 -2.88 7.26 16.16
C GLU A 144 -2.31 5.96 15.59
N ALA A 145 -2.77 4.84 16.11
CA ALA A 145 -2.31 3.51 15.75
C ALA A 145 -2.63 3.15 14.31
N ASP A 146 -1.61 2.89 13.51
CA ASP A 146 -1.75 2.02 12.35
C ASP A 146 -1.21 0.65 12.71
N ASN A 147 -2.03 -0.16 13.39
CA ASN A 147 -1.76 -1.57 13.71
C ASN A 147 -2.69 -2.52 12.97
N SER A 148 -3.40 -2.01 11.96
CA SER A 148 -4.34 -2.78 11.15
C SER A 148 -3.65 -3.95 10.44
N THR A 149 -4.37 -5.06 10.31
CA THR A 149 -3.93 -6.23 9.54
C THR A 149 -4.17 -5.98 8.06
N LEU A 150 -3.18 -5.44 7.38
CA LEU A 150 -3.19 -5.22 5.94
C LEU A 150 -2.62 -6.44 5.22
N GLY A 151 -3.06 -6.64 3.98
CA GLY A 151 -2.52 -7.63 3.07
C GLY A 151 -2.06 -7.00 1.75
N PRO A 152 -1.76 -7.82 0.73
CA PRO A 152 -1.05 -7.40 -0.49
C PRO A 152 -1.82 -6.46 -1.40
N ALA A 153 -3.15 -6.42 -1.29
CA ALA A 153 -3.97 -5.44 -1.98
C ALA A 153 -5.09 -5.08 -1.02
N SER A 154 -4.85 -4.09 -0.17
CA SER A 154 -5.78 -3.77 0.89
C SER A 154 -5.80 -2.28 1.19
N TYR A 155 -6.86 -1.87 1.87
CA TYR A 155 -6.97 -0.55 2.45
C TYR A 155 -7.67 -0.68 3.81
N TYR A 156 -7.50 0.34 4.63
CA TYR A 156 -8.13 0.43 5.94
C TYR A 156 -8.48 1.89 6.22
N LEU A 157 -9.73 2.12 6.62
CA LEU A 157 -10.20 3.38 7.15
C LEU A 157 -10.25 3.28 8.68
N VAL A 158 -9.60 4.22 9.37
CA VAL A 158 -9.65 4.25 10.83
C VAL A 158 -11.07 4.57 11.30
N ASN A 159 -11.49 4.02 12.44
CA ASN A 159 -12.83 4.25 12.99
C ASN A 159 -13.13 5.72 13.32
N SER A 160 -12.11 6.56 13.48
CA SER A 160 -12.29 8.00 13.67
C SER A 160 -12.59 8.74 12.37
N ASP A 161 -12.62 8.06 11.22
CA ASP A 161 -12.80 8.61 9.86
C ASP A 161 -11.81 9.73 9.50
N LYS A 162 -10.72 9.84 10.28
CA LYS A 162 -9.74 10.92 10.21
C LYS A 162 -8.63 10.64 9.22
N TRP A 163 -8.25 9.37 9.07
CA TRP A 163 -7.24 8.97 8.12
C TRP A 163 -7.48 7.55 7.61
N ALA A 164 -6.88 7.24 6.48
CA ALA A 164 -6.90 5.88 5.93
C ALA A 164 -5.51 5.48 5.46
N VAL A 165 -5.32 4.19 5.22
CA VAL A 165 -4.11 3.63 4.64
C VAL A 165 -4.47 2.67 3.51
N SER A 166 -3.66 2.64 2.46
CA SER A 166 -3.73 1.69 1.37
C SER A 166 -2.36 1.04 1.19
N ASN A 167 -2.34 -0.29 1.13
CA ASN A 167 -1.13 -1.10 1.06
C ASN A 167 -1.19 -2.05 -0.14
N VAL A 168 -0.11 -2.07 -0.91
CA VAL A 168 0.00 -2.85 -2.15
C VAL A 168 1.34 -3.57 -2.25
N GLY A 169 1.28 -4.81 -2.75
CA GLY A 169 2.41 -5.60 -3.20
C GLY A 169 2.62 -6.87 -2.37
N LEU A 170 3.40 -7.81 -2.92
CA LEU A 170 3.79 -9.06 -2.28
C LEU A 170 5.31 -9.14 -2.10
N PHE A 171 5.75 -9.72 -0.98
CA PHE A 171 7.15 -10.08 -0.81
C PHE A 171 7.44 -11.36 -1.61
N ALA A 172 8.43 -11.31 -2.51
CA ALA A 172 8.79 -12.44 -3.36
C ALA A 172 9.42 -13.62 -2.58
N ASP A 173 10.00 -13.36 -1.41
CA ASP A 173 10.87 -14.26 -0.65
C ASP A 173 10.28 -14.71 0.69
N ARG A 174 9.06 -14.28 1.07
CA ARG A 174 8.48 -14.56 2.39
C ARG A 174 7.39 -15.63 2.32
N SER A 175 7.59 -16.73 3.04
CA SER A 175 6.57 -17.77 3.26
C SER A 175 5.44 -17.31 4.19
N HIS A 176 5.75 -16.38 5.12
CA HIS A 176 4.78 -15.73 6.01
C HIS A 176 4.82 -14.23 5.76
N VAL A 177 3.75 -13.72 5.18
CA VAL A 177 3.66 -12.33 4.74
C VAL A 177 3.16 -11.48 5.92
N ALA A 178 4.07 -10.74 6.54
CA ALA A 178 3.76 -9.72 7.54
C ALA A 178 4.05 -8.33 6.96
N TYR A 179 3.11 -7.41 7.15
CA TYR A 179 3.23 -5.99 6.74
C TYR A 179 3.53 -5.08 7.93
N ILE A 180 3.88 -5.65 9.07
CA ILE A 180 4.47 -4.95 10.21
C ILE A 180 5.79 -5.63 10.51
N GLU A 181 6.83 -4.84 10.68
CA GLU A 181 8.12 -5.31 11.16
C GLU A 181 8.38 -4.72 12.55
N THR A 182 8.97 -5.54 13.41
CA THR A 182 9.37 -5.16 14.76
C THR A 182 10.88 -5.24 14.86
N THR A 183 11.50 -4.21 15.41
CA THR A 183 12.92 -4.19 15.76
C THR A 183 13.10 -3.89 17.23
N PHE A 184 14.15 -4.47 17.81
CA PHE A 184 14.63 -4.17 19.17
C PHE A 184 15.97 -3.43 19.14
N ALA A 185 16.46 -3.08 17.95
CA ALA A 185 17.65 -2.27 17.80
C ALA A 185 17.41 -0.87 18.36
N GLN A 186 18.41 -0.35 19.06
CA GLN A 186 18.40 1.05 19.47
C GLN A 186 18.63 1.91 18.23
N ILE A 187 17.77 2.90 18.02
CA ILE A 187 17.95 3.88 16.96
C ILE A 187 18.74 5.06 17.54
N ASP A 188 19.88 5.35 16.93
CA ASP A 188 20.73 6.46 17.30
C ASP A 188 20.11 7.81 16.90
N ASN A 189 20.56 8.90 17.52
CA ASN A 189 20.14 10.27 17.22
C ASN A 189 18.63 10.56 17.36
N THR A 190 17.92 9.83 18.23
CA THR A 190 16.52 10.13 18.57
C THR A 190 16.25 9.98 20.07
N LEU A 191 15.42 10.87 20.62
CA LEU A 191 14.89 10.75 21.98
C LEU A 191 13.71 9.78 22.06
N ASN A 192 13.16 9.37 20.91
CA ASN A 192 11.98 8.51 20.81
C ASN A 192 12.33 7.22 20.07
N SER A 193 13.28 6.43 20.58
CA SER A 193 13.67 5.15 19.95
C SER A 193 12.50 4.17 19.84
N GLU A 194 11.59 4.19 20.82
CA GLU A 194 10.34 3.43 20.81
C GLU A 194 9.47 3.71 19.56
N PHE A 195 9.58 4.91 18.98
CA PHE A 195 8.85 5.30 17.78
C PHE A 195 9.20 4.40 16.58
N PHE A 196 10.42 3.87 16.55
CA PHE A 196 10.95 3.09 15.43
C PHE A 196 10.95 1.59 15.68
N GLN A 197 10.53 1.13 16.86
CA GLN A 197 10.46 -0.30 17.20
C GLN A 197 9.49 -1.07 16.31
N THR A 198 8.53 -0.38 15.69
CA THR A 198 7.57 -0.98 14.76
C THR A 198 7.43 -0.12 13.52
N SER A 199 7.34 -0.76 12.36
CA SER A 199 7.18 -0.09 11.07
C SER A 199 6.21 -0.82 10.17
N ARG A 200 5.41 -0.04 9.43
CA ARG A 200 4.56 -0.56 8.34
C ARG A 200 5.45 -0.86 7.15
N LEU A 201 5.36 -2.08 6.61
CA LEU A 201 6.05 -2.46 5.39
C LEU A 201 5.09 -2.52 4.20
N SER A 202 5.61 -2.18 3.02
CA SER A 202 4.92 -2.35 1.75
C SER A 202 5.93 -2.55 0.63
N PRO A 203 5.85 -3.66 -0.15
CA PRO A 203 6.81 -3.90 -1.22
C PRO A 203 6.44 -3.21 -2.54
N GLY A 204 5.20 -2.73 -2.69
CA GLY A 204 4.75 -2.01 -3.90
C GLY A 204 4.42 -0.55 -3.62
N SER A 205 3.37 -0.29 -2.84
CA SER A 205 2.92 1.08 -2.56
C SER A 205 2.22 1.18 -1.21
N LEU A 206 2.63 2.15 -0.40
CA LEU A 206 1.99 2.54 0.85
C LEU A 206 1.48 3.97 0.73
N ARG A 207 0.18 4.18 0.96
CA ARG A 207 -0.43 5.52 0.89
C ARG A 207 -1.26 5.79 2.13
N TYR A 208 -0.99 6.91 2.77
CA TYR A 208 -1.83 7.44 3.85
C TYR A 208 -2.67 8.60 3.35
N TYR A 209 -3.89 8.68 3.84
CA TYR A 209 -4.87 9.70 3.50
C TYR A 209 -5.25 10.44 4.76
N GLY A 210 -5.16 11.77 4.77
CA GLY A 210 -5.84 12.60 5.76
C GLY A 210 -7.22 12.96 5.23
N LEU A 211 -8.28 12.67 5.99
CA LEU A 211 -9.67 12.86 5.58
C LEU A 211 -10.28 13.98 6.42
N GLY A 212 -11.05 14.87 5.78
CA GLY A 212 -11.71 15.99 6.49
C GLY A 212 -10.74 17.03 7.05
N LEU A 213 -9.58 17.20 6.43
CA LEU A 213 -8.60 18.24 6.79
C LEU A 213 -9.09 19.62 6.33
N GLN A 214 -8.83 20.64 7.15
CA GLN A 214 -9.07 22.05 6.79
C GLN A 214 -8.24 22.45 5.56
N ASN A 215 -8.78 23.32 4.70
CA ASN A 215 -7.96 23.91 3.64
C ASN A 215 -6.93 24.85 4.28
N GLY A 216 -5.64 24.61 4.04
CA GLY A 216 -4.58 25.42 4.62
C GLY A 216 -3.19 24.91 4.30
N PHE A 217 -2.19 25.57 4.84
CA PHE A 217 -0.80 25.15 4.76
C PHE A 217 -0.51 24.11 5.83
N TYR A 218 0.11 23.00 5.43
CA TYR A 218 0.46 21.90 6.31
C TYR A 218 1.98 21.70 6.35
N THR A 219 2.51 21.53 7.55
CA THR A 219 3.85 20.98 7.75
C THR A 219 3.73 19.46 7.80
N VAL A 220 4.46 18.76 6.92
CA VAL A 220 4.50 17.30 6.91
C VAL A 220 5.84 16.83 7.44
N ASN A 221 5.80 16.18 8.60
CA ASN A 221 6.97 15.56 9.21
C ASN A 221 6.95 14.06 8.95
N LEU A 222 8.02 13.54 8.34
CA LEU A 222 8.20 12.12 8.06
C LEU A 222 9.39 11.60 8.85
N TYR A 223 9.21 10.43 9.47
CA TYR A 223 10.20 9.82 10.35
C TYR A 223 10.58 8.46 9.76
N PHE A 224 11.85 8.29 9.41
CA PHE A 224 12.38 7.05 8.84
C PHE A 224 13.53 6.52 9.69
N ALA A 225 13.64 5.20 9.74
CA ALA A 225 14.80 4.50 10.27
C ALA A 225 15.04 3.23 9.43
N GLU A 226 16.30 2.94 9.11
CA GLU A 226 16.68 1.63 8.58
C GLU A 226 16.86 0.68 9.75
N THR A 227 16.05 -0.38 9.78
CA THR A 227 15.96 -1.29 10.93
C THR A 227 16.44 -2.71 10.61
N ARG A 228 16.86 -2.97 9.37
CA ARG A 228 17.19 -4.32 8.88
C ARG A 228 18.59 -4.43 8.29
N PHE A 229 19.05 -3.42 7.56
CA PHE A 229 20.42 -3.42 7.05
C PHE A 229 21.38 -2.84 8.07
N ASP A 230 22.50 -3.54 8.29
CA ASP A 230 23.58 -3.05 9.13
C ASP A 230 24.15 -1.73 8.58
N ASP A 231 24.74 -0.94 9.47
CA ASP A 231 25.50 0.24 9.05
C ASP A 231 26.60 -0.15 8.07
N ARG A 232 26.84 0.68 7.05
CA ARG A 232 27.91 0.48 6.06
C ARG A 232 29.30 0.39 6.69
N SER A 233 29.50 1.01 7.85
CA SER A 233 30.74 0.91 8.62
C SER A 233 31.01 -0.49 9.16
N SER A 234 29.99 -1.35 9.25
CA SER A 234 30.16 -2.75 9.67
C SER A 234 30.90 -3.61 8.64
N LEU A 235 30.95 -3.17 7.36
CA LEU A 235 31.60 -3.86 6.24
C LEU A 235 31.12 -5.33 6.06
N THR A 236 29.90 -5.64 6.51
CA THR A 236 29.28 -6.96 6.32
C THR A 236 28.56 -7.02 4.97
N TRP A 237 28.31 -8.22 4.45
CA TRP A 237 27.47 -8.39 3.26
C TRP A 237 26.03 -7.88 3.47
N GLN A 238 25.56 -7.80 4.72
CA GLN A 238 24.23 -7.29 5.07
C GLN A 238 24.17 -5.77 4.94
N SER A 239 25.28 -5.06 5.18
CA SER A 239 25.39 -3.61 5.04
C SER A 239 25.36 -3.08 3.60
N LEU A 240 25.47 -3.98 2.61
CA LEU A 240 25.43 -3.63 1.18
C LEU A 240 24.00 -3.35 0.68
N GLY A 241 22.98 -3.69 1.47
CA GLY A 241 21.59 -3.45 1.12
C GLY A 241 21.28 -1.95 0.98
N ARG A 242 20.49 -1.60 -0.04
CA ARG A 242 19.92 -0.25 -0.19
C ARG A 242 18.41 -0.37 -0.41
N ARG A 243 17.64 0.43 0.32
CA ARG A 243 16.22 0.68 0.03
C ARG A 243 16.12 2.04 -0.66
N VAL A 244 15.44 2.07 -1.79
CA VAL A 244 15.13 3.30 -2.52
C VAL A 244 13.63 3.33 -2.68
N PHE A 245 13.02 4.45 -2.30
CA PHE A 245 11.60 4.68 -2.44
C PHE A 245 11.34 6.16 -2.69
N ASP A 246 10.25 6.44 -3.38
CA ASP A 246 9.83 7.79 -3.70
C ASP A 246 8.73 8.24 -2.73
N ILE A 247 8.76 9.53 -2.35
CA ILE A 247 7.75 10.15 -1.49
C ILE A 247 6.97 11.18 -2.31
N TYR A 248 5.65 11.05 -2.27
CA TYR A 248 4.70 11.94 -2.94
C TYR A 248 3.71 12.50 -1.91
N ILE A 249 3.49 13.81 -1.93
CA ILE A 249 2.47 14.48 -1.11
C ILE A 249 1.52 15.21 -2.05
N GLN A 250 0.21 14.91 -1.93
CA GLN A 250 -0.87 15.53 -2.71
C GLN A 250 -0.62 15.62 -4.23
N VAL A 251 -0.02 14.58 -4.81
CA VAL A 251 0.15 14.30 -6.27
C VAL A 251 0.40 15.54 -7.14
N SER A 252 1.18 16.50 -6.63
CA SER A 252 1.58 17.67 -7.42
C SER A 252 3.09 17.91 -7.44
N ASN A 253 3.90 17.26 -6.59
CA ASN A 253 5.36 17.19 -6.75
C ASN A 253 5.98 15.99 -6.01
N LYS A 254 6.98 15.36 -6.63
CA LYS A 254 7.90 14.39 -6.02
C LYS A 254 8.85 15.17 -5.09
N ILE A 255 8.95 14.81 -3.81
CA ILE A 255 9.63 15.65 -2.80
C ILE A 255 11.06 15.18 -2.50
N CYS A 256 11.39 13.91 -2.73
CA CYS A 256 12.74 13.39 -2.52
C CYS A 256 13.26 12.68 -3.78
N GLN A 257 14.46 13.07 -4.20
CA GLN A 257 15.36 12.30 -5.07
C GLN A 257 16.67 12.12 -4.27
N ASP A 258 17.07 10.88 -4.02
CA ASP A 258 18.39 10.53 -3.49
C ASP A 258 19.31 9.98 -4.59
#